data_AF-A0A8J8AC23-F1
#
_entry.id   AF-A0A8J8AC23-F1
#
_cell.length_a   1.000
_cell.length_b   1.000
_cell.length_c   1.000
_cell.angle_alpha   90.00
_cell.angle_beta   90.00
_cell.angle_gamma   90.00
#
_symmetry.space_group_name_H-M   'P 1'
#
loop_
_entity.id
_entity.type
_entity.pdbx_description
1 polymer ?
#
loop_
_entity_poly.entity_id
_entity_poly.type
_entity_poly.pdbx_seq_one_letter_code
_entity_poly.pdbx_strand_id
1 'polypeptide(L)'
;MCNIEAILLVWGVRDEVLEKLPVEGHWLYGEYDFIAKVEFRDEFEMEQFIGQLRRLIHGGTFKLMPVTLSAIKTGDGENETVSVLEDLRVLAP
;
A
#
# COMPACT_ATOMS: atom_id res chain seq x y z
N MET A 1 -12.09 -7.97 15.24
CA MET A 1 -12.04 -7.67 13.81
C MET A 1 -10.69 -7.05 13.57
N CYS A 2 -9.82 -7.73 12.82
CA CYS A 2 -8.50 -7.21 12.50
C CYS A 2 -8.65 -6.40 11.22
N ASN A 3 -8.70 -5.08 11.32
CA ASN A 3 -8.62 -4.23 10.14
C ASN A 3 -7.14 -3.99 9.88
N ILE A 4 -6.66 -4.36 8.69
CA ILE A 4 -5.33 -4.05 8.21
C ILE A 4 -5.44 -2.72 7.49
N GLU A 5 -4.96 -1.66 8.11
CA GLU A 5 -4.80 -0.39 7.42
C GLU A 5 -3.50 -0.44 6.60
N ALA A 6 -3.51 0.18 5.43
CA ALA A 6 -2.31 0.36 4.62
C ALA A 6 -2.34 1.69 3.89
N ILE A 7 -1.15 2.21 3.61
CA ILE A 7 -0.95 3.35 2.74
C ILE A 7 -0.54 2.83 1.37
N LEU A 8 -1.30 3.21 0.35
CA LEU A 8 -1.00 2.99 -1.04
C LEU A 8 -0.30 4.23 -1.61
N LEU A 9 0.88 4.04 -2.18
CA LEU A 9 1.64 5.02 -2.94
C LEU A 9 1.73 4.57 -4.39
N VAL A 10 1.51 5.47 -5.34
CA VAL A 10 1.52 5.18 -6.77
C VAL A 10 2.33 6.24 -7.51
N TRP A 11 3.17 5.81 -8.46
CA TRP A 11 3.99 6.69 -9.28
C TRP A 11 4.30 6.11 -10.67
N GLY A 12 4.61 7.00 -11.62
CA GLY A 12 4.82 6.64 -13.02
C GLY A 12 3.53 6.21 -13.71
N VAL A 13 2.39 6.77 -13.29
CA VAL A 13 1.06 6.36 -13.75
C VAL A 13 0.36 7.54 -14.36
N ARG A 14 -0.29 7.32 -15.50
CA ARG A 14 -1.06 8.37 -16.19
C ARG A 14 -2.30 8.72 -15.37
N ASP A 15 -2.64 10.00 -15.35
CA ASP A 15 -3.81 10.58 -14.69
C ASP A 15 -5.11 9.77 -14.93
N GLU A 16 -5.35 9.38 -16.19
CA GLU A 16 -6.55 8.60 -16.60
C GLU A 16 -6.67 7.21 -15.96
N VAL A 17 -5.56 6.69 -15.44
CA VAL A 17 -5.48 5.40 -14.74
C VAL A 17 -5.66 5.63 -13.25
N LEU A 18 -5.09 6.71 -12.70
CA LEU A 18 -5.28 7.13 -11.31
C LEU A 18 -6.75 7.43 -11.01
N GLU A 19 -7.45 8.10 -11.93
CA GLU A 19 -8.90 8.37 -11.81
C GLU A 19 -9.76 7.11 -11.78
N LYS A 20 -9.25 5.97 -12.27
CA LYS A 20 -9.96 4.69 -12.29
C LYS A 20 -9.67 3.83 -11.06
N LEU A 21 -8.80 4.29 -10.17
CA LEU A 21 -8.46 3.54 -8.97
C LEU A 21 -9.70 3.41 -8.08
N PRO A 22 -10.03 2.19 -7.60
CA PRO A 22 -11.18 1.97 -6.72
C PRO A 22 -10.87 2.38 -5.27
N VAL A 23 -10.16 3.48 -5.08
CA VAL A 23 -9.74 3.98 -3.76
C VAL A 23 -9.78 5.50 -3.72
N GLU A 24 -10.23 6.04 -2.58
CA GLU A 24 -10.19 7.47 -2.35
C GLU A 24 -8.81 7.88 -1.84
N GLY A 25 -8.22 8.89 -2.46
CA GLY A 25 -6.89 9.35 -2.13
C GLY A 25 -6.63 10.77 -2.61
N HIS A 26 -5.40 11.21 -2.38
CA HIS A 26 -4.92 12.52 -2.75
C HIS A 26 -3.88 12.41 -3.85
N TRP A 27 -3.96 13.34 -4.79
CA TRP A 27 -2.94 13.51 -5.80
C TRP A 27 -1.72 14.16 -5.16
N LEU A 28 -0.55 13.67 -5.51
CA LEU A 28 0.72 14.22 -5.06
C LEU A 28 1.40 14.90 -6.24
N TYR A 29 2.02 16.05 -5.98
CA TYR A 29 2.82 16.77 -6.96
C TYR A 29 4.29 16.62 -6.55
N GLY A 30 5.02 15.69 -7.17
CA GLY A 30 6.40 15.39 -6.81
C GLY A 30 6.90 14.07 -7.39
N GLU A 31 7.59 13.28 -6.56
CA GLU A 31 8.07 11.91 -6.91
C GLU A 31 6.92 10.90 -7.02
N TYR A 32 5.84 11.14 -6.29
CA TYR A 32 4.64 10.31 -6.28
C TYR A 32 3.51 11.05 -6.98
N ASP A 33 2.69 10.30 -7.71
CA ASP A 33 1.53 10.85 -8.41
C ASP A 33 0.27 10.76 -7.54
N PHE A 34 0.18 9.75 -6.66
CA PHE A 34 -1.02 9.50 -5.86
C PHE A 34 -0.72 8.77 -4.55
N ILE A 35 -1.46 9.14 -3.50
CA ILE A 35 -1.45 8.48 -2.20
C ILE A 35 -2.88 8.21 -1.74
N ALA A 36 -3.16 7.00 -1.27
CA ALA A 36 -4.45 6.64 -0.68
C ALA A 36 -4.24 5.87 0.62
N LYS A 37 -5.18 6.05 1.56
CA LYS A 37 -5.31 5.14 2.70
C LYS A 37 -6.33 4.07 2.31
N VAL A 38 -5.96 2.81 2.48
CA VAL A 38 -6.82 1.67 2.21
C VAL A 38 -6.94 0.81 3.45
N GLU A 39 -8.10 0.20 3.64
CA GLU A 39 -8.39 -0.68 4.77
C GLU A 39 -8.81 -2.03 4.23
N PHE A 40 -8.22 -3.10 4.76
CA PHE A 40 -8.51 -4.48 4.40
C PHE A 40 -9.02 -5.22 5.62
N ARG A 41 -9.95 -6.14 5.41
CA ARG A 41 -10.51 -7.02 6.43
C ARG A 41 -9.56 -8.15 6.81
N ASP A 42 -8.76 -8.59 5.85
CA ASP A 42 -7.84 -9.72 5.97
C ASP A 42 -6.77 -9.68 4.88
N GLU A 43 -5.75 -10.53 5.04
CA GLU A 43 -4.63 -10.63 4.10
C GLU A 43 -5.08 -11.05 2.70
N PHE A 44 -6.14 -11.85 2.59
CA PHE A 44 -6.66 -12.30 1.30
C PHE A 44 -7.28 -11.13 0.52
N GLU A 45 -8.04 -10.26 1.17
CA GLU A 45 -8.55 -9.03 0.55
C GLU A 45 -7.41 -8.11 0.07
N MET A 46 -6.34 -7.99 0.86
CA MET A 46 -5.15 -7.23 0.48
C MET A 46 -4.47 -7.82 -0.76
N GLU A 47 -4.28 -9.14 -0.84
CA GLU A 47 -3.70 -9.79 -2.01
C GLU A 47 -4.55 -9.61 -3.28
N GLN A 48 -5.88 -9.72 -3.13
CA GLN A 48 -6.81 -9.46 -4.24
C GLN A 48 -6.71 -8.03 -4.73
N PHE A 49 -6.62 -7.06 -3.81
CA PHE A 49 -6.42 -5.65 -4.15
C PHE A 49 -5.12 -5.43 -4.91
N ILE A 50 -4.00 -5.99 -4.45
CA ILE A 50 -2.70 -5.91 -5.15
C ILE A 50 -2.81 -6.50 -6.56
N GLY A 51 -3.50 -7.62 -6.72
CA GLY A 51 -3.71 -8.26 -8.02
C GLY A 51 -4.53 -7.41 -8.99
N GLN A 52 -5.61 -6.79 -8.51
CA GLN A 52 -6.42 -5.87 -9.31
C GLN A 52 -5.62 -4.61 -9.67
N LEU A 53 -4.92 -4.05 -8.69
CA LEU A 53 -4.11 -2.87 -8.86
C LEU A 53 -3.05 -3.09 -9.94
N ARG A 54 -2.26 -4.18 -9.87
CA ARG A 54 -1.28 -4.55 -10.90
C ARG A 54 -1.85 -4.61 -12.32
N ARG A 55 -3.09 -5.08 -12.47
CA ARG A 55 -3.77 -5.13 -13.77
C ARG A 55 -4.21 -3.75 -14.24
N LEU A 56 -4.60 -2.89 -13.30
CA LEU A 56 -5.09 -1.55 -13.59
C LEU A 56 -3.94 -0.61 -14.00
N ILE A 57 -2.80 -0.66 -13.31
CA ILE A 57 -1.70 0.28 -13.54
C ILE A 57 -0.84 0.01 -14.78
N HIS A 58 -1.06 -1.10 -15.51
CA HIS A 58 -0.41 -1.42 -16.79
C HIS A 58 1.10 -1.08 -16.88
N GLY A 59 1.89 -1.49 -15.87
CA GLY A 59 3.34 -1.25 -15.83
C GLY A 59 3.76 -0.02 -15.01
N GLY A 60 2.81 0.71 -14.44
CA GLY A 60 3.05 1.69 -13.39
C GLY A 60 3.60 1.08 -12.11
N THR A 61 4.21 1.91 -11.28
CA THR A 61 4.82 1.46 -10.03
C THR A 61 3.93 1.83 -8.85
N PHE A 62 3.84 0.94 -7.88
CA PHE A 62 3.10 1.18 -6.65
C PHE A 62 3.80 0.54 -5.46
N LYS A 63 3.50 1.06 -4.28
CA LYS A 63 3.95 0.53 -2.99
C LYS A 63 2.78 0.52 -2.03
N LEU A 64 2.50 -0.65 -1.46
CA LEU A 64 1.52 -0.81 -0.40
C LEU A 64 2.26 -1.02 0.90
N MET A 65 2.03 -0.16 1.89
CA MET A 65 2.69 -0.20 3.19
C MET A 65 1.63 -0.43 4.26
N PRO A 66 1.55 -1.63 4.88
CA PRO A 66 0.63 -1.86 5.98
C PRO A 66 0.98 -0.94 7.15
N VAL A 67 0.00 -0.19 7.62
CA VAL A 67 0.03 0.56 8.87
C VAL A 67 -0.64 -0.35 9.89
N THR A 68 0.15 -1.14 10.61
CA THR A 68 -0.35 -1.86 11.77
C THR A 68 -0.78 -0.82 12.81
N LEU A 69 -2.09 -0.56 12.94
CA LEU A 69 -2.61 -0.01 14.18
C LEU A 69 -2.49 -1.09 15.25
N SER A 70 -1.28 -1.24 15.79
CA SER A 70 -1.09 -1.81 17.12
C SER A 70 -1.94 -0.97 18.07
N ALA A 71 -3.10 -1.50 18.46
CA ALA A 71 -3.94 -0.92 19.46
C ALA A 71 -3.25 -0.99 20.83
N ILE A 72 -2.25 -0.15 21.11
CA ILE A 72 -1.63 0.17 22.42
C ILE A 72 -0.41 1.09 22.16
N LYS A 73 0.01 2.06 22.97
CA LYS A 73 -0.40 2.68 24.23
C LYS A 73 0.76 3.68 24.49
N THR A 74 0.49 4.82 25.09
CA THR A 74 1.53 5.72 25.64
C THR A 74 2.63 4.91 26.35
N GLY A 75 3.88 5.00 25.89
CA GLY A 75 4.99 4.32 26.55
C GLY A 75 6.21 4.14 25.66
N ASP A 76 7.13 5.10 25.80
CA ASP A 76 8.58 4.98 25.67
C ASP A 76 9.13 3.53 25.55
N GLY A 77 10.02 3.31 24.57
CA GLY A 77 10.95 2.18 24.60
C GLY A 77 10.89 1.21 23.42
N GLU A 78 11.93 1.31 22.58
CA GLU A 78 12.72 0.20 22.02
C GLU A 78 12.07 -1.14 21.58
N ASN A 79 12.24 -1.41 20.28
CA ASN A 79 12.56 -2.72 19.70
C ASN A 79 11.52 -3.85 19.84
N GLU A 80 10.71 -4.11 18.82
CA GLU A 80 10.49 -5.48 18.28
C GLU A 80 9.53 -5.55 17.08
N THR A 81 9.94 -6.33 16.07
CA THR A 81 9.14 -6.93 14.98
C THR A 81 8.70 -6.06 13.79
N VAL A 82 9.62 -5.81 12.85
CA VAL A 82 9.26 -5.76 11.41
C VAL A 82 10.15 -6.75 10.66
N SER A 83 10.02 -8.04 11.00
CA SER A 83 10.72 -9.15 10.32
C SER A 83 9.91 -9.73 9.16
N VAL A 84 9.00 -8.98 8.53
CA VAL A 84 8.13 -9.48 7.44
C VAL A 84 8.34 -8.75 6.11
N LEU A 85 9.51 -8.12 5.90
CA LEU A 85 9.82 -7.44 4.62
C LEU A 85 11.19 -7.81 4.04
N GLU A 86 11.62 -9.07 4.19
CA GLU A 86 12.80 -9.58 3.45
C GLU A 86 12.46 -10.58 2.32
N ASP A 87 11.19 -10.88 2.04
CA ASP A 87 10.84 -11.80 0.95
C ASP A 87 9.84 -11.19 -0.04
N LEU A 88 10.19 -10.04 -0.62
CA LEU A 88 9.53 -9.55 -1.83
C LEU A 88 10.60 -9.20 -2.86
N ARG A 89 11.19 -10.28 -3.40
CA ARG A 89 11.71 -10.42 -4.76
C ARG A 89 12.36 -9.15 -5.35
N VAL A 90 13.67 -9.02 -5.09
CA VAL A 90 14.58 -8.60 -6.15
C VAL A 90 14.58 -9.72 -7.20
N LEU A 91 13.69 -9.61 -8.19
CA LEU A 91 13.80 -10.36 -9.44
C LEU A 91 13.75 -9.36 -10.59
N ALA A 92 14.92 -8.89 -10.97
CA ALA A 92 15.30 -8.54 -12.32
C ALA A 92 16.77 -8.96 -12.51
N PRO A 93 17.23 -9.33 -13.72
CA PRO A 93 16.57 -9.28 -15.02
C PRO A 93 16.07 -10.63 -15.56
#